data_AF-A0A4Q3V4W2-F1
#
_entry.id   AF-A0A4Q3V4W2-F1
#
_cell.length_a   1.000
_cell.length_b   1.000
_cell.length_c   1.000
_cell.angle_alpha   90.00
_cell.angle_beta   90.00
_cell.angle_gamma   90.00
#
_symmetry.space_group_name_H-M   'P 1'
#
loop_
_entity.id
_entity.type
_entity.pdbx_description
1 polymer ?
#
loop_
_entity_poly.entity_id
_entity_poly.type
_entity_poly.pdbx_seq_one_letter_code
_entity_poly.pdbx_strand_id
1 'polypeptide(L)'
;MRITPGISEAAATRIATGAVTWRPVDITQILTTDRIAMAAANTWNVFRQRVINRTPDTIYKIRLVKVGTYRQVGANTVEYPLGNDYSVVATVEPASPNGPAVQDQPRTVVMWRDTPSGTVVNSRRLESDDIDVIWPPGEALYIRGADSVGVNGQFVPISTSTLGLATGYGQNTGEGWVKDVANNNQIFEGGADIPVSNNNDGDGFLVVAPATIRVPGFLGDSVVFGMGGSALRGPRRGGYVVAAMEILNRPCLKLGLSSDTLQNLATLIGRPGRTLLFEDVDDVYVSCGHNDVYAGRSLASMKADVIAISKAILLKGKGLVWGTVLPMPTSSDGYLTVQNQQKINGVKETSRIDLNAWKMDASANGMRAQVLAALPPGVAAVARFGATIDICAPIECDINGVLTVGGGYVLPSPGGILATGTLTSVNDRYTVADNASGWAINQWKGKSICFTSGPAIGKNMPLREVAAGGVMSSYDGVADGIVPAVGNTYIVHDPHHWDAQHPGPKGYEIIGAHVAQRLALFLDTGA
;
A
#
# COMPACT_ATOMS: atom_id res chain seq x y z
N MET A 1 6.55 1.63 30.81
CA MET A 1 5.67 2.25 29.78
C MET A 1 4.44 2.80 30.51
N ARG A 2 4.34 4.12 30.70
CA ARG A 2 3.15 4.74 31.33
C ARG A 2 2.05 4.79 30.26
N ILE A 3 1.08 3.89 30.36
CA ILE A 3 -0.13 3.92 29.51
C ILE A 3 -0.97 5.08 30.03
N THR A 4 -1.14 6.13 29.23
CA THR A 4 -1.97 7.29 29.56
C THR A 4 -3.42 6.82 29.77
N PRO A 5 -4.05 7.01 30.95
CA PRO A 5 -5.38 6.44 31.27
C PRO A 5 -6.58 7.04 30.53
N GLY A 6 -6.40 7.86 29.49
CA GLY A 6 -7.48 8.67 28.91
C GLY A 6 -8.18 8.10 27.66
N ILE A 7 -7.76 6.95 27.13
CA ILE A 7 -8.26 6.49 25.82
C ILE A 7 -9.54 5.63 25.92
N SER A 8 -9.76 4.93 27.04
CA SER A 8 -10.90 4.00 27.15
C SER A 8 -12.25 4.68 27.39
N GLU A 9 -12.31 5.79 28.15
CA GLU A 9 -13.56 6.51 28.41
C GLU A 9 -14.03 7.35 27.20
N ALA A 10 -13.10 7.92 26.43
CA ALA A 10 -13.43 8.70 25.23
C ALA A 10 -14.03 7.82 24.12
N ALA A 11 -13.56 6.58 23.98
CA ALA A 11 -14.09 5.63 23.01
C ALA A 11 -15.53 5.20 23.36
N ALA A 12 -15.80 4.92 24.64
CA ALA A 12 -17.15 4.58 25.11
C ALA A 12 -18.14 5.76 24.98
N THR A 13 -17.68 6.99 25.23
CA THR A 13 -18.51 8.20 25.12
C THR A 13 -18.87 8.56 23.67
N ARG A 14 -17.97 8.32 22.70
CA ARG A 14 -18.27 8.54 21.27
C ARG A 14 -19.38 7.63 20.75
N ILE A 15 -19.46 6.39 21.24
CA ILE A 15 -20.52 5.44 20.87
C ILE A 15 -21.87 5.89 21.45
N ALA A 16 -21.88 6.45 22.67
CA ALA A 16 -23.11 6.84 23.36
C ALA A 16 -23.73 8.18 22.88
N THR A 17 -22.94 9.06 22.25
CA THR A 17 -23.38 10.43 21.89
C THR A 17 -23.93 10.59 20.48
N GLY A 18 -23.95 9.52 19.66
CA GLY A 18 -24.38 9.62 18.26
C GLY A 18 -23.47 10.50 17.39
N ALA A 19 -22.21 10.69 17.82
CA ALA A 19 -21.25 11.50 17.09
C ALA A 19 -21.01 10.90 15.69
N VAL A 20 -21.13 11.75 14.66
CA VAL A 20 -20.86 11.37 13.28
C VAL A 20 -19.44 10.82 13.17
N THR A 21 -19.31 9.56 12.75
CA THR A 21 -18.01 8.93 12.58
C THR A 21 -17.53 9.17 11.15
N TRP A 22 -16.37 9.82 11.04
CA TRP A 22 -15.72 10.09 9.76
C TRP A 22 -14.86 8.89 9.36
N ARG A 23 -14.99 8.45 8.11
CA ARG A 23 -14.36 7.23 7.57
C ARG A 23 -13.75 7.48 6.20
N PRO A 24 -12.67 6.79 5.82
CA PRO A 24 -12.18 6.79 4.45
C PRO A 24 -13.26 6.35 3.47
N VAL A 25 -13.29 6.99 2.30
CA VAL A 25 -14.35 6.84 1.29
C VAL A 25 -13.89 6.13 0.02
N ASP A 26 -12.58 5.97 -0.16
CA ASP A 26 -11.95 5.21 -1.24
C ASP A 26 -10.90 4.25 -0.68
N ILE A 27 -10.33 3.43 -1.55
CA ILE A 27 -9.07 2.74 -1.35
C ILE A 27 -7.98 3.80 -1.39
N THR A 28 -7.59 4.24 -0.20
CA THR A 28 -6.57 5.26 -0.04
C THR A 28 -5.30 4.60 0.46
N GLN A 29 -4.20 4.80 -0.27
CA GLN A 29 -2.88 4.62 0.30
C GLN A 29 -2.36 6.00 0.68
N ILE A 30 -2.17 6.20 1.97
CA ILE A 30 -1.42 7.34 2.49
C ILE A 30 -0.14 6.70 3.00
N LEU A 31 1.01 7.28 2.64
CA LEU A 31 2.38 6.79 2.84
C LEU A 31 2.84 5.93 1.65
N THR A 32 3.91 6.25 0.92
CA THR A 32 5.13 6.98 1.24
C THR A 32 5.28 8.26 0.40
N THR A 33 5.57 9.39 1.06
CA THR A 33 6.53 10.30 0.44
C THR A 33 7.88 9.61 0.55
N ASP A 34 8.25 8.87 -0.50
CA ASP A 34 9.66 8.57 -0.68
C ASP A 34 10.35 9.92 -0.83
N ARG A 35 11.22 10.28 0.12
CA ARG A 35 11.97 11.54 0.24
C ARG A 35 11.80 12.48 -0.95
N ILE A 36 10.79 13.34 -0.91
CA ILE A 36 10.65 14.39 -1.93
C ILE A 36 11.58 15.51 -1.50
N ALA A 37 12.64 15.71 -2.28
CA ALA A 37 13.53 16.83 -2.08
C ALA A 37 12.78 18.12 -2.42
N MET A 38 12.47 18.93 -1.40
CA MET A 38 12.12 20.34 -1.60
C MET A 38 13.41 21.13 -1.43
N ALA A 39 14.00 21.53 -2.55
CA ALA A 39 15.37 22.06 -2.57
C ALA A 39 15.53 23.43 -1.88
N ALA A 40 14.42 24.13 -1.58
CA ALA A 40 14.42 25.41 -0.89
C ALA A 40 13.20 25.55 0.04
N ALA A 41 13.35 26.34 1.10
CA ALA A 41 12.21 26.81 1.90
C ALA A 41 11.20 27.53 0.98
N ASN A 42 9.90 27.35 1.24
CA ASN A 42 8.82 27.91 0.42
C ASN A 42 8.72 27.36 -1.02
N THR A 43 9.46 26.29 -1.37
CA THR A 43 9.09 25.50 -2.55
C THR A 43 7.73 24.84 -2.26
N TRP A 44 6.91 24.60 -3.27
CA TRP A 44 5.64 23.86 -3.13
C TRP A 44 5.72 22.54 -3.90
N ASN A 45 5.28 21.47 -3.26
CA ASN A 45 5.04 20.19 -3.91
C ASN A 45 3.56 20.10 -4.25
N VAL A 46 3.24 20.30 -5.53
CA VAL A 46 1.87 20.27 -6.04
C VAL A 46 1.53 18.88 -6.54
N PHE A 47 0.33 18.41 -6.22
CA PHE A 47 -0.16 17.10 -6.62
C PHE A 47 -1.65 17.15 -6.93
N ARG A 48 -2.11 16.16 -7.69
CA ARG A 48 -3.53 15.88 -7.88
C ARG A 48 -3.82 14.45 -7.45
N GLN A 49 -4.92 14.27 -6.75
CA GLN A 49 -5.39 12.98 -6.30
C GLN A 49 -6.79 12.75 -6.86
N ARG A 50 -7.01 11.57 -7.45
CA ARG A 50 -8.34 11.08 -7.80
C ARG A 50 -8.83 10.14 -6.70
N VAL A 51 -10.04 10.40 -6.22
CA VAL A 51 -10.69 9.62 -5.16
C VAL A 51 -12.04 9.14 -5.70
N ILE A 52 -12.41 7.89 -5.42
CA ILE A 52 -13.68 7.28 -5.86
C ILE A 52 -14.56 7.03 -4.63
N ASN A 53 -15.83 7.43 -4.67
CA ASN A 53 -16.76 7.10 -3.60
C ASN A 53 -17.09 5.60 -3.67
N ARG A 54 -16.48 4.81 -2.80
CA ARG A 54 -16.75 3.37 -2.64
C ARG A 54 -17.72 3.07 -1.51
N THR A 55 -18.31 4.09 -0.92
CA THR A 55 -19.42 3.92 0.01
C THR A 55 -20.71 3.66 -0.78
N PRO A 56 -21.70 2.97 -0.20
CA PRO A 56 -23.00 2.77 -0.84
C PRO A 56 -23.85 4.06 -0.88
N ASP A 57 -23.43 5.10 -0.15
CA ASP A 57 -24.20 6.30 0.10
C ASP A 57 -23.71 7.48 -0.77
N THR A 58 -24.62 8.38 -1.13
CA THR A 58 -24.20 9.69 -1.65
C THR A 58 -23.62 10.50 -0.51
N ILE A 59 -22.38 10.96 -0.69
CA ILE A 59 -21.69 11.77 0.30
C ILE A 59 -22.02 13.24 0.08
N TYR A 60 -22.44 13.92 1.15
CA TYR A 60 -22.76 15.35 1.13
C TYR A 60 -21.69 16.22 1.78
N LYS A 61 -20.80 15.61 2.57
CA LYS A 61 -19.75 16.29 3.29
C LYS A 61 -18.50 15.45 3.36
N ILE A 62 -17.35 16.08 3.12
CA ILE A 62 -16.04 15.46 3.29
C ILE A 62 -15.14 16.33 4.18
N ARG A 63 -14.08 15.71 4.69
CA ARG A 63 -12.90 16.38 5.23
C ARG A 63 -11.65 15.80 4.60
N LEU A 64 -10.62 16.63 4.53
CA LEU A 64 -9.29 16.23 4.14
C LEU A 64 -8.42 16.07 5.40
N VAL A 65 -7.71 14.95 5.51
CA VAL A 65 -6.78 14.68 6.61
C VAL A 65 -5.34 14.56 6.08
N LYS A 66 -4.41 15.20 6.78
CA LYS A 66 -2.95 15.06 6.59
C LYS A 66 -2.28 14.72 7.91
N VAL A 67 -1.12 14.05 7.84
CA VAL A 67 -0.35 13.64 9.01
C VAL A 67 1.09 14.13 8.97
N GLY A 68 1.58 14.57 10.13
CA GLY A 68 2.91 15.14 10.36
C GLY A 68 4.03 14.13 10.52
N THR A 69 4.00 13.00 9.81
CA THR A 69 4.85 11.84 10.11
C THR A 69 5.52 11.31 8.85
N TYR A 70 6.79 10.89 8.96
CA TYR A 70 7.58 10.36 7.86
C TYR A 70 8.43 9.16 8.32
N ARG A 71 8.92 8.37 7.37
CA ARG A 71 9.79 7.23 7.65
C ARG A 71 11.16 7.41 7.00
N GLN A 72 12.22 7.37 7.81
CA GLN A 72 13.57 7.25 7.27
C GLN A 72 13.79 5.86 6.66
N VAL A 73 14.17 5.83 5.38
CA VAL A 73 14.64 4.60 4.71
C VAL A 73 16.10 4.35 5.15
N GLY A 74 16.38 3.15 5.67
CA GLY A 74 17.70 2.73 6.16
C GLY A 74 17.66 1.36 6.87
N ALA A 75 18.83 0.84 7.27
CA ALA A 75 18.98 -0.47 7.91
C ALA A 75 18.14 -0.64 9.19
N ASN A 76 17.86 0.48 9.88
CA ASN A 76 16.91 0.54 10.99
C ASN A 76 15.73 1.41 10.57
N THR A 77 14.68 0.75 10.09
CA THR A 77 13.42 1.41 9.76
C THR A 77 12.77 1.96 11.03
N VAL A 78 12.66 3.28 11.13
CA VAL A 78 11.97 3.96 12.23
C VAL A 78 11.09 5.06 11.62
N GLU A 79 9.80 5.09 11.99
CA GLU A 79 8.95 6.27 11.73
C GLU A 79 9.35 7.37 12.70
N TYR A 80 9.66 8.55 12.15
CA TYR A 80 9.97 9.74 12.91
C TYR A 80 8.86 10.78 12.70
N PRO A 81 8.70 11.68 13.68
CA PRO A 81 8.25 13.04 13.37
C PRO A 81 8.98 13.53 12.09
N LEU A 82 8.30 14.17 11.14
CA LEU A 82 8.89 14.82 9.95
C LEU A 82 10.08 15.73 10.26
N GLY A 83 10.27 16.09 11.52
CA GLY A 83 11.35 16.95 12.00
C GLY A 83 10.99 18.42 11.88
N ASN A 84 9.99 18.76 11.06
CA ASN A 84 9.47 20.10 10.87
C ASN A 84 7.95 20.06 10.64
N ASP A 85 7.31 21.20 10.85
CA ASP A 85 5.94 21.46 10.43
C ASP A 85 5.92 21.77 8.93
N TYR A 86 4.81 21.49 8.26
CA TYR A 86 4.61 21.86 6.85
C TYR A 86 3.24 22.49 6.64
N SER A 87 3.14 23.39 5.67
CA SER A 87 1.90 24.03 5.25
C SER A 87 1.25 23.24 4.14
N VAL A 88 -0.08 23.19 4.12
CA VAL A 88 -0.87 22.54 3.09
C VAL A 88 -1.95 23.49 2.59
N VAL A 89 -2.21 23.43 1.29
CA VAL A 89 -3.36 24.08 0.63
C VAL A 89 -4.04 23.05 -0.24
N ALA A 90 -5.36 23.16 -0.40
CA ALA A 90 -6.09 22.25 -1.26
C ALA A 90 -7.33 22.88 -1.89
N THR A 91 -7.74 22.32 -3.02
CA THR A 91 -9.06 22.53 -3.63
C THR A 91 -9.69 21.18 -3.97
N VAL A 92 -11.01 21.14 -3.97
CA VAL A 92 -11.82 19.98 -4.35
C VAL A 92 -12.57 20.29 -5.64
N GLU A 93 -12.57 19.34 -6.57
CA GLU A 93 -13.17 19.46 -7.89
C GLU A 93 -14.02 18.19 -8.20
N PRO A 94 -15.32 18.32 -8.47
CA PRO A 94 -16.16 17.21 -8.95
C PRO A 94 -15.65 16.62 -10.27
N ALA A 95 -16.02 15.37 -10.57
CA ALA A 95 -15.74 14.81 -11.89
C ALA A 95 -16.45 15.60 -12.99
N SER A 96 -15.72 15.88 -14.07
CA SER A 96 -16.30 16.49 -15.26
C SER A 96 -17.20 15.50 -16.01
N PRO A 97 -18.38 15.94 -16.49
CA PRO A 97 -19.23 15.14 -17.37
C PRO A 97 -18.55 14.86 -18.73
N ASN A 98 -17.53 15.64 -19.10
CA ASN A 98 -16.76 15.48 -20.34
C ASN A 98 -15.61 14.47 -20.20
N GLY A 99 -15.43 13.91 -19.00
CA GLY A 99 -14.50 12.81 -18.74
C GLY A 99 -13.52 13.08 -17.61
N PRO A 100 -12.87 12.04 -17.08
CA PRO A 100 -12.08 12.10 -15.84
C PRO A 100 -10.79 12.93 -15.93
N ALA A 101 -10.36 13.34 -17.13
CA ALA A 101 -9.19 14.19 -17.32
C ALA A 101 -9.55 15.67 -17.55
N VAL A 102 -10.83 15.99 -17.80
CA VAL A 102 -11.27 17.33 -18.17
C VAL A 102 -11.45 18.18 -16.91
N GLN A 103 -10.91 19.41 -16.94
CA GLN A 103 -10.83 20.33 -15.81
C GLN A 103 -11.74 21.54 -16.02
N ASP A 104 -13.05 21.32 -16.04
CA ASP A 104 -14.04 22.36 -16.37
C ASP A 104 -15.08 22.60 -15.27
N GLN A 105 -14.92 21.92 -14.12
CA GLN A 105 -15.84 22.09 -13.00
C GLN A 105 -15.35 23.17 -12.03
N PRO A 106 -16.26 23.93 -11.39
CA PRO A 106 -15.91 24.84 -10.31
C PRO A 106 -15.16 24.11 -9.19
N ARG A 107 -14.15 24.78 -8.64
CA ARG A 107 -13.32 24.26 -7.56
C ARG A 107 -13.74 24.89 -6.23
N THR A 108 -13.84 24.08 -5.20
CA THR A 108 -14.08 24.54 -3.83
C THR A 108 -12.75 24.63 -3.10
N VAL A 109 -12.41 25.81 -2.58
CA VAL A 109 -11.22 25.99 -1.73
C VAL A 109 -11.43 25.27 -0.41
N VAL A 110 -10.42 24.51 0.02
CA VAL A 110 -10.45 23.80 1.30
C VAL A 110 -9.98 24.74 2.40
N MET A 111 -10.82 24.89 3.42
CA MET A 111 -10.52 25.70 4.59
C MET A 111 -9.98 24.85 5.74
N TRP A 112 -9.08 25.44 6.52
CA TRP A 112 -8.43 24.87 7.69
C TRP A 112 -8.59 25.86 8.84
N ARG A 113 -9.61 25.69 9.68
CA ARG A 113 -9.97 26.65 10.72
C ARG A 113 -10.19 28.06 10.15
N ASP A 114 -11.04 28.14 9.13
CA ASP A 114 -11.40 29.39 8.43
C ASP A 114 -10.24 30.06 7.67
N THR A 115 -9.15 29.33 7.42
CA THR A 115 -8.03 29.80 6.60
C THR A 115 -7.78 28.91 5.38
N PRO A 116 -7.37 29.45 4.22
CA PRO A 116 -7.18 28.64 2.99
C PRO A 116 -5.92 27.76 3.03
N SER A 117 -5.14 27.83 4.10
CA SER A 117 -3.91 27.07 4.30
C SER A 117 -3.82 26.56 5.73
N GLY A 118 -3.44 25.30 5.92
CA GLY A 118 -3.26 24.71 7.26
C GLY A 118 -1.81 24.33 7.53
N THR A 119 -1.40 24.40 8.80
CA THR A 119 -0.09 23.88 9.23
C THR A 119 -0.25 22.49 9.82
N VAL A 120 0.35 21.49 9.16
CA VAL A 120 0.48 20.14 9.71
C VAL A 120 1.66 20.14 10.67
N VAL A 121 1.33 20.21 11.95
CA VAL A 121 2.32 20.14 13.02
C VAL A 121 2.96 18.76 13.04
N ASN A 122 4.27 18.74 13.22
CA ASN A 122 5.07 17.54 13.34
C ASN A 122 4.48 16.56 14.36
N SER A 123 4.33 15.29 13.98
CA SER A 123 3.67 14.24 14.78
C SER A 123 2.20 14.50 15.13
N ARG A 124 1.52 15.38 14.44
CA ARG A 124 0.08 15.63 14.61
C ARG A 124 -0.68 15.32 13.34
N ARG A 125 -1.99 15.17 13.48
CA ARG A 125 -2.92 15.17 12.35
C ARG A 125 -3.48 16.57 12.16
N LEU A 126 -3.70 16.95 10.92
CA LEU A 126 -4.45 18.14 10.53
C LEU A 126 -5.71 17.68 9.80
N GLU A 127 -6.84 18.28 10.12
CA GLU A 127 -8.13 18.02 9.49
C GLU A 127 -8.69 19.34 8.97
N SER A 128 -9.28 19.30 7.78
CA SER A 128 -9.95 20.45 7.20
C SER A 128 -11.27 20.73 7.92
N ASP A 129 -11.80 21.91 7.67
CA ASP A 129 -13.20 22.20 7.93
C ASP A 129 -14.09 21.29 7.06
N ASP A 130 -15.39 21.22 7.38
CA ASP A 130 -16.35 20.48 6.55
C ASP A 130 -16.41 21.09 5.15
N ILE A 131 -16.30 20.25 4.13
CA ILE A 131 -16.44 20.64 2.72
C ILE A 131 -17.74 20.05 2.20
N ASP A 132 -18.68 20.90 1.81
CA ASP A 132 -19.93 20.48 1.20
C ASP A 132 -19.66 19.98 -0.24
N VAL A 133 -20.18 18.80 -0.55
CA VAL A 133 -20.07 18.16 -1.86
C VAL A 133 -21.40 17.47 -2.20
N ILE A 134 -21.58 17.06 -3.46
CA ILE A 134 -22.58 16.06 -3.83
C ILE A 134 -21.83 14.99 -4.58
N TRP A 135 -21.60 13.86 -3.93
CA TRP A 135 -20.71 12.83 -4.46
C TRP A 135 -21.37 11.46 -4.42
N PRO A 136 -22.01 11.05 -5.54
CA PRO A 136 -22.69 9.76 -5.64
C PRO A 136 -21.74 8.57 -5.53
N PRO A 137 -22.23 7.37 -5.16
CA PRO A 137 -21.46 6.13 -5.20
C PRO A 137 -20.87 5.86 -6.59
N GLY A 138 -19.62 5.40 -6.63
CA GLY A 138 -18.88 5.07 -7.85
C GLY A 138 -18.27 6.26 -8.59
N GLU A 139 -18.72 7.48 -8.29
CA GLU A 139 -18.21 8.69 -8.94
C GLU A 139 -16.83 9.10 -8.43
N ALA A 140 -16.10 9.86 -9.25
CA ALA A 140 -14.81 10.38 -8.88
C ALA A 140 -14.91 11.82 -8.33
N LEU A 141 -14.00 12.13 -7.42
CA LEU A 141 -13.69 13.46 -6.92
C LEU A 141 -12.20 13.70 -7.11
N TYR A 142 -11.82 14.92 -7.44
CA TYR A 142 -10.43 15.31 -7.59
C TYR A 142 -10.03 16.27 -6.50
N ILE A 143 -8.85 16.06 -5.94
CA ILE A 143 -8.23 16.97 -4.99
C ILE A 143 -6.97 17.49 -5.63
N ARG A 144 -6.81 18.81 -5.62
CA ARG A 144 -5.54 19.45 -5.98
C ARG A 144 -4.94 19.96 -4.69
N GLY A 145 -3.76 19.48 -4.38
CA GLY A 145 -3.06 19.82 -3.16
C GLY A 145 -1.73 20.47 -3.46
N ALA A 146 -1.24 21.24 -2.50
CA ALA A 146 0.16 21.57 -2.44
C ALA A 146 0.66 21.57 -0.99
N ASP A 147 1.87 21.07 -0.79
CA ASP A 147 2.54 21.04 0.51
C ASP A 147 3.84 21.88 0.45
N SER A 148 4.21 22.56 1.54
CA SER A 148 5.44 23.38 1.63
C SER A 148 6.06 23.39 3.03
N VAL A 149 7.39 23.45 3.12
CA VAL A 149 8.16 23.55 4.38
C VAL A 149 8.70 24.96 4.56
N GLY A 150 8.51 25.53 5.76
CA GLY A 150 8.77 26.95 6.03
C GLY A 150 10.25 27.35 6.22
N VAL A 151 11.14 26.49 6.74
CA VAL A 151 12.54 26.87 7.00
C VAL A 151 13.45 25.64 7.08
N ASN A 152 14.57 25.63 6.32
CA ASN A 152 15.71 24.69 6.42
C ASN A 152 15.40 23.20 6.71
N GLY A 153 14.19 22.76 6.40
CA GLY A 153 13.77 21.39 6.59
C GLY A 153 14.46 20.53 5.55
N GLN A 154 15.58 19.94 5.92
CA GLN A 154 16.27 19.00 5.05
C GLN A 154 15.43 17.72 4.94
N PHE A 155 14.59 17.66 3.91
CA PHE A 155 14.26 16.39 3.27
C PHE A 155 15.52 15.91 2.53
N VAL A 156 16.49 15.33 3.25
CA VAL A 156 17.68 14.74 2.62
C VAL A 156 17.20 13.59 1.73
N PRO A 157 17.66 13.43 0.47
CA PRO A 157 17.37 12.26 -0.35
C PRO A 157 18.22 11.04 0.07
N ILE A 158 17.58 9.88 0.14
CA ILE A 158 18.19 8.55 -0.03
C ILE A 158 17.23 7.94 -1.05
N SER A 159 17.75 7.70 -2.25
CA SER A 159 17.05 7.29 -3.48
C SER A 159 15.97 8.25 -3.98
N THR A 160 16.37 9.28 -4.72
CA THR A 160 15.54 9.79 -5.81
C THR A 160 15.42 8.67 -6.85
N SER A 161 14.23 8.10 -7.01
CA SER A 161 13.86 7.55 -8.31
C SER A 161 13.67 8.74 -9.24
N THR A 162 14.76 9.19 -9.86
CA THR A 162 14.69 9.82 -11.17
C THR A 162 14.58 8.70 -12.21
N LEU A 163 13.44 8.02 -12.21
CA LEU A 163 12.98 7.30 -13.39
C LEU A 163 11.73 8.03 -13.87
N GLY A 164 11.98 9.21 -14.42
CA GLY A 164 11.04 9.88 -15.30
C GLY A 164 10.85 9.01 -16.54
N LEU A 165 9.84 8.15 -16.52
CA LEU A 165 9.19 7.74 -17.75
C LEU A 165 8.37 8.92 -18.22
N ALA A 166 8.98 9.73 -19.10
CA ALA A 166 8.23 10.45 -20.10
C ALA A 166 7.56 9.40 -21.00
N THR A 167 6.35 8.95 -20.65
CA THR A 167 5.48 8.24 -21.60
C THR A 167 4.27 9.08 -21.89
N GLY A 168 4.47 9.98 -22.85
CA GLY A 168 3.42 10.75 -23.48
C GLY A 168 3.99 11.92 -24.24
N TYR A 169 4.88 11.70 -25.21
CA TYR A 169 5.30 12.66 -26.26
C TYR A 169 5.03 14.15 -25.99
N GLY A 170 5.43 14.71 -24.85
CA GLY A 170 5.09 16.09 -24.46
C GLY A 170 3.62 16.51 -24.66
N GLN A 171 2.62 15.65 -24.42
CA GLN A 171 1.21 16.06 -24.51
C GLN A 171 0.61 16.30 -23.11
N ASN A 172 0.76 17.56 -22.69
CA ASN A 172 0.03 18.31 -21.67
C ASN A 172 -1.17 17.63 -20.98
N THR A 173 -0.97 17.14 -19.76
CA THR A 173 -2.05 17.03 -18.76
C THR A 173 -1.74 17.68 -17.41
N GLY A 174 -0.75 18.57 -17.35
CA GLY A 174 -0.69 19.64 -16.34
C GLY A 174 -0.51 19.20 -14.88
N GLU A 175 0.20 18.11 -14.61
CA GLU A 175 0.49 17.66 -13.24
C GLU A 175 2.01 17.51 -13.04
N GLY A 176 2.58 18.36 -12.19
CA GLY A 176 3.93 18.18 -11.68
C GLY A 176 4.49 19.34 -10.85
N TRP A 177 5.74 19.11 -10.42
CA TRP A 177 6.56 19.95 -9.54
C TRP A 177 6.97 21.32 -10.13
N VAL A 178 6.73 22.42 -9.41
CA VAL A 178 7.19 23.78 -9.78
C VAL A 178 8.02 24.36 -8.63
N LYS A 179 9.24 24.79 -8.96
CA LYS A 179 10.23 25.19 -7.95
C LYS A 179 10.03 26.59 -7.39
N ASP A 180 9.40 27.53 -8.10
CA ASP A 180 9.35 28.92 -7.66
C ASP A 180 8.12 29.65 -8.24
N VAL A 181 7.04 29.79 -7.47
CA VAL A 181 5.95 30.73 -7.81
C VAL A 181 5.72 31.67 -6.62
N ALA A 182 5.99 32.96 -6.82
CA ALA A 182 5.94 33.97 -5.78
C ALA A 182 4.51 34.39 -5.38
N ASN A 183 3.46 33.80 -5.96
CA ASN A 183 2.07 34.19 -5.74
C ASN A 183 1.14 32.98 -5.58
N ASN A 184 0.75 32.70 -4.33
CA ASN A 184 -0.05 31.53 -3.93
C ASN A 184 -1.42 31.45 -4.63
N ASN A 185 -2.00 32.58 -5.05
CA ASN A 185 -3.33 32.60 -5.68
C ASN A 185 -3.30 32.09 -7.14
N GLN A 186 -2.15 32.11 -7.81
CA GLN A 186 -2.04 31.66 -9.21
C GLN A 186 -2.01 30.13 -9.37
N ILE A 187 -1.80 29.36 -8.29
CA ILE A 187 -1.71 27.90 -8.34
C ILE A 187 -3.07 27.26 -8.67
N PHE A 188 -4.18 27.93 -8.31
CA PHE A 188 -5.52 27.37 -8.45
C PHE A 188 -6.47 28.20 -9.31
N GLU A 189 -6.21 29.51 -9.48
CA GLU A 189 -7.08 30.44 -10.20
C GLU A 189 -6.38 31.05 -11.42
N GLY A 190 -6.74 30.58 -12.63
CA GLY A 190 -6.55 31.31 -13.89
C GLY A 190 -5.12 31.60 -14.36
N GLY A 191 -4.09 31.01 -13.74
CA GLY A 191 -2.71 31.08 -14.24
C GLY A 191 -2.57 30.35 -15.58
N ALA A 192 -1.70 30.86 -16.47
CA ALA A 192 -1.35 30.22 -17.73
C ALA A 192 -0.97 28.74 -17.51
N ASP A 193 -1.32 27.88 -18.48
CA ASP A 193 -0.95 26.46 -18.49
C ASP A 193 0.52 26.29 -18.08
N ILE A 194 0.74 25.71 -16.91
CA ILE A 194 2.09 25.47 -16.41
C ILE A 194 2.59 24.19 -17.08
N PRO A 195 3.64 24.25 -17.91
CA PRO A 195 4.20 23.05 -18.54
C PRO A 195 4.96 22.28 -17.47
N VAL A 196 4.50 21.07 -17.13
CA VAL A 196 5.19 20.22 -16.16
C VAL A 196 5.36 18.79 -16.66
N SER A 197 6.49 18.18 -16.31
CA SER A 197 6.98 16.95 -16.92
C SER A 197 7.11 15.74 -15.99
N ASN A 198 6.55 15.76 -14.76
CA ASN A 198 6.70 14.64 -13.82
C ASN A 198 5.51 14.51 -12.86
N ASN A 199 4.89 13.33 -12.82
CA ASN A 199 3.79 13.01 -11.91
C ASN A 199 4.32 12.61 -10.52
N ASN A 200 3.85 13.27 -9.46
CA ASN A 200 4.13 12.87 -8.08
C ASN A 200 2.93 12.13 -7.48
N ASP A 201 2.87 10.82 -7.66
CA ASP A 201 1.75 9.99 -7.15
C ASP A 201 1.92 9.60 -5.66
N GLY A 202 2.67 10.36 -4.86
CA GLY A 202 3.15 9.97 -3.52
C GLY A 202 2.62 10.82 -2.37
N ASP A 203 1.92 11.91 -2.68
CA ASP A 203 1.29 12.81 -1.73
C ASP A 203 -0.20 12.88 -2.00
N GLY A 204 -0.99 12.71 -0.94
CA GLY A 204 -2.44 12.77 -1.01
C GLY A 204 -3.04 13.14 0.33
N PHE A 205 -4.28 13.55 0.30
CA PHE A 205 -5.12 13.69 1.49
C PHE A 205 -5.85 12.37 1.74
N LEU A 206 -6.08 12.05 3.02
CA LEU A 206 -7.19 11.16 3.35
C LEU A 206 -8.47 11.92 3.10
N VAL A 207 -9.36 11.34 2.31
CA VAL A 207 -10.72 11.84 2.25
C VAL A 207 -11.56 11.02 3.19
N VAL A 208 -12.11 11.70 4.19
CA VAL A 208 -13.05 11.09 5.12
C VAL A 208 -14.43 11.70 4.96
N ALA A 209 -15.47 10.90 5.14
CA ALA A 209 -16.85 11.35 5.15
C ALA A 209 -17.63 10.66 6.28
N PRO A 210 -18.79 11.21 6.68
CA PRO A 210 -19.79 10.46 7.43
C PRO A 210 -20.17 9.21 6.63
N ALA A 211 -19.83 8.03 7.13
CA ALA A 211 -20.16 6.79 6.44
C ALA A 211 -20.76 5.76 7.41
N THR A 212 -21.76 5.04 6.92
CA THR A 212 -22.44 3.97 7.65
C THR A 212 -21.67 2.64 7.59
N ILE A 213 -20.76 2.53 6.62
CA ILE A 213 -19.97 1.31 6.40
C ILE A 213 -18.71 1.28 7.26
N ARG A 214 -18.31 0.06 7.60
CA ARG A 214 -17.05 -0.20 8.29
C ARG A 214 -15.89 -0.19 7.31
N VAL A 215 -14.82 0.47 7.68
CA VAL A 215 -13.63 0.66 6.84
C VAL A 215 -12.42 -0.01 7.48
N PRO A 216 -11.80 -1.00 6.82
CA PRO A 216 -10.58 -1.61 7.32
C PRO A 216 -9.34 -0.76 7.02
N GLY A 217 -8.43 -0.72 7.98
CA GLY A 217 -7.04 -0.34 7.80
C GLY A 217 -6.16 -1.58 7.62
N PHE A 218 -5.26 -1.58 6.65
CA PHE A 218 -4.36 -2.70 6.35
C PHE A 218 -2.93 -2.38 6.77
N LEU A 219 -2.46 -3.00 7.84
CA LEU A 219 -1.08 -2.92 8.28
C LEU A 219 -0.28 -4.12 7.78
N GLY A 220 0.97 -3.88 7.43
CA GLY A 220 1.86 -4.95 7.02
C GLY A 220 3.17 -4.49 6.43
N ASP A 221 3.88 -5.44 5.84
CA ASP A 221 5.18 -5.22 5.21
C ASP A 221 5.07 -5.00 3.69
N SER A 222 6.12 -5.34 2.94
CA SER A 222 6.18 -5.18 1.48
C SER A 222 5.11 -6.00 0.73
N VAL A 223 4.62 -7.08 1.35
CA VAL A 223 3.56 -7.91 0.77
C VAL A 223 2.21 -7.18 0.82
N VAL A 224 1.87 -6.57 1.96
CA VAL A 224 0.66 -5.72 2.06
C VAL A 224 0.83 -4.45 1.24
N PHE A 225 2.04 -3.88 1.21
CA PHE A 225 2.38 -2.75 0.34
C PHE A 225 2.21 -3.09 -1.16
N GLY A 226 2.30 -4.36 -1.55
CA GLY A 226 2.07 -4.78 -2.93
C GLY A 226 3.31 -4.75 -3.83
N MET A 227 4.52 -4.81 -3.25
CA MET A 227 5.77 -4.92 -4.02
C MET A 227 5.72 -6.16 -4.93
N GLY A 228 6.17 -6.06 -6.18
CA GLY A 228 6.38 -7.22 -7.04
C GLY A 228 5.25 -7.71 -7.94
N GLY A 229 4.02 -7.46 -7.56
CA GLY A 229 2.82 -7.84 -8.33
C GLY A 229 1.97 -6.63 -8.71
N SER A 230 2.60 -5.46 -8.68
CA SER A 230 2.02 -4.18 -9.02
C SER A 230 2.06 -3.85 -10.51
N ALA A 231 2.36 -4.83 -11.36
CA ALA A 231 2.40 -4.69 -12.82
C ALA A 231 1.18 -3.91 -13.38
N LEU A 232 -0.04 -4.27 -12.98
CA LEU A 232 -1.24 -3.60 -13.50
C LEU A 232 -1.45 -2.18 -12.99
N ARG A 233 -1.05 -1.90 -11.74
CA ARG A 233 -1.62 -0.79 -10.94
C ARG A 233 -0.58 0.06 -10.19
N GLY A 234 0.69 -0.31 -10.26
CA GLY A 234 1.77 0.28 -9.47
C GLY A 234 1.70 -0.08 -7.98
N PRO A 235 2.82 0.03 -7.25
CA PRO A 235 2.92 -0.33 -5.82
C PRO A 235 1.84 0.36 -4.96
N ARG A 236 1.37 1.52 -5.41
CA ARG A 236 0.42 2.35 -4.66
C ARG A 236 -1.05 1.96 -4.82
N ARG A 237 -1.42 1.26 -5.91
CA ARG A 237 -2.77 0.69 -6.13
C ARG A 237 -2.75 -0.84 -6.32
N GLY A 238 -1.61 -1.46 -6.06
CA GLY A 238 -1.40 -2.90 -6.09
C GLY A 238 -1.47 -3.54 -4.70
N GLY A 239 -1.16 -4.84 -4.66
CA GLY A 239 -1.23 -5.68 -3.46
C GLY A 239 -2.59 -6.37 -3.30
N TYR A 240 -2.56 -7.53 -2.64
CA TYR A 240 -3.77 -8.36 -2.48
C TYR A 240 -4.87 -7.67 -1.66
N VAL A 241 -4.51 -6.79 -0.73
CA VAL A 241 -5.49 -6.08 0.10
C VAL A 241 -6.31 -5.08 -0.74
N VAL A 242 -5.71 -4.45 -1.73
CA VAL A 242 -6.42 -3.56 -2.66
C VAL A 242 -7.32 -4.39 -3.57
N ALA A 243 -6.79 -5.48 -4.13
CA ALA A 243 -7.58 -6.41 -4.93
C ALA A 243 -8.80 -6.95 -4.16
N ALA A 244 -8.61 -7.30 -2.89
CA ALA A 244 -9.70 -7.75 -2.03
C ALA A 244 -10.79 -6.68 -1.85
N MET A 245 -10.40 -5.44 -1.57
CA MET A 245 -11.35 -4.36 -1.32
C MET A 245 -12.08 -3.88 -2.57
N GLU A 246 -11.46 -4.00 -3.74
CA GLU A 246 -12.15 -3.78 -5.01
C GLU A 246 -13.18 -4.86 -5.30
N ILE A 247 -12.88 -6.13 -5.03
CA ILE A 247 -13.87 -7.24 -5.16
C ILE A 247 -15.06 -6.97 -4.24
N LEU A 248 -14.81 -6.48 -3.03
CA LEU A 248 -15.87 -6.11 -2.08
C LEU A 248 -16.56 -4.78 -2.41
N ASN A 249 -16.02 -4.01 -3.36
CA ASN A 249 -16.38 -2.62 -3.63
C ASN A 249 -16.51 -1.79 -2.33
N ARG A 250 -15.47 -1.82 -1.50
CA ARG A 250 -15.42 -1.09 -0.22
C ARG A 250 -14.19 -0.20 -0.14
N PRO A 251 -14.27 0.94 0.57
CA PRO A 251 -13.11 1.76 0.85
C PRO A 251 -12.18 1.06 1.83
N CYS A 252 -10.92 1.46 1.82
CA CYS A 252 -9.97 1.03 2.84
C CYS A 252 -8.82 2.00 2.99
N LEU A 253 -8.10 1.84 4.09
CA LEU A 253 -6.85 2.56 4.31
C LEU A 253 -5.68 1.57 4.26
N LYS A 254 -4.85 1.68 3.23
CA LYS A 254 -3.64 0.86 3.10
C LYS A 254 -2.49 1.54 3.84
N LEU A 255 -1.97 0.85 4.85
CA LEU A 255 -0.92 1.32 5.76
C LEU A 255 0.30 0.38 5.77
N GLY A 256 0.36 -0.62 4.90
CA GLY A 256 1.51 -1.51 4.78
C GLY A 256 2.73 -0.79 4.23
N LEU A 257 3.93 -1.11 4.71
CA LEU A 257 5.18 -0.50 4.25
C LEU A 257 6.28 -1.54 4.05
N SER A 258 7.04 -1.42 2.96
CA SER A 258 8.15 -2.33 2.68
C SER A 258 9.17 -2.42 3.82
N SER A 259 9.72 -3.61 4.06
CA SER A 259 10.70 -3.87 5.14
C SER A 259 10.17 -3.70 6.57
N ASP A 260 8.87 -3.53 6.80
CA ASP A 260 8.36 -3.55 8.17
C ASP A 260 8.54 -4.91 8.83
N THR A 261 8.86 -4.85 10.12
CA THR A 261 8.96 -6.01 11.00
C THR A 261 7.92 -5.89 12.11
N LEU A 262 7.58 -7.01 12.73
CA LEU A 262 6.76 -7.06 13.94
C LEU A 262 7.38 -6.20 15.05
N GLN A 263 8.70 -6.22 15.19
CA GLN A 263 9.41 -5.40 16.17
C GLN A 263 9.17 -3.89 15.95
N ASN A 264 9.29 -3.45 14.71
CA ASN A 264 9.09 -2.05 14.35
C ASN A 264 7.63 -1.66 14.60
N LEU A 265 6.68 -2.46 14.12
CA LEU A 265 5.25 -2.22 14.36
C LEU A 265 4.91 -2.17 15.86
N ALA A 266 5.39 -3.13 16.66
CA ALA A 266 5.16 -3.15 18.10
C ALA A 266 5.70 -1.91 18.83
N THR A 267 6.82 -1.34 18.34
CA THR A 267 7.40 -0.11 18.88
C THR A 267 6.60 1.14 18.49
N LEU A 268 5.97 1.11 17.31
CA LEU A 268 5.24 2.23 16.72
C LEU A 268 3.81 2.34 17.22
N ILE A 269 3.18 1.22 17.60
CA ILE A 269 1.81 1.24 18.08
C ILE A 269 1.78 1.86 19.48
N GLY A 270 1.34 3.12 19.54
CA GLY A 270 1.38 3.98 20.72
C GLY A 270 2.20 5.25 20.53
N ARG A 271 2.89 5.41 19.39
CA ARG A 271 3.56 6.64 18.99
C ARG A 271 2.74 7.39 17.93
N PRO A 272 2.84 8.71 17.85
CA PRO A 272 2.38 9.46 16.68
C PRO A 272 3.09 8.93 15.43
N GLY A 273 2.34 8.69 14.36
CA GLY A 273 2.79 7.97 13.17
C GLY A 273 1.61 7.64 12.27
N ARG A 274 1.77 6.63 11.40
CA ARG A 274 0.63 6.10 10.62
C ARG A 274 -0.51 5.55 11.48
N THR A 275 -0.20 5.22 12.73
CA THR A 275 -1.19 4.73 13.71
C THR A 275 -2.16 5.82 14.17
N LEU A 276 -1.88 7.11 13.90
CA LEU A 276 -2.85 8.19 14.07
C LEU A 276 -4.06 8.01 13.14
N LEU A 277 -3.84 7.43 11.97
CA LEU A 277 -4.90 7.13 11.01
C LEU A 277 -5.77 5.93 11.43
N PHE A 278 -5.43 5.25 12.53
CA PHE A 278 -6.33 4.25 13.11
C PHE A 278 -7.61 4.88 13.63
N GLU A 279 -7.62 6.18 13.90
CA GLU A 279 -8.82 6.89 14.36
C GLU A 279 -9.94 6.82 13.33
N ASP A 280 -9.59 6.79 12.04
CA ASP A 280 -10.51 6.89 10.91
C ASP A 280 -10.99 5.51 10.40
N VAL A 281 -10.39 4.41 10.86
CA VAL A 281 -10.78 3.04 10.49
C VAL A 281 -11.56 2.34 11.62
N ASP A 282 -12.36 1.35 11.26
CA ASP A 282 -13.13 0.51 12.18
C ASP A 282 -12.34 -0.68 12.70
N ASP A 283 -11.61 -1.26 11.77
CA ASP A 283 -11.08 -2.60 11.81
C ASP A 283 -9.66 -2.54 11.28
N VAL A 284 -8.78 -3.36 11.83
CA VAL A 284 -7.39 -3.43 11.40
C VAL A 284 -7.10 -4.85 10.98
N TYR A 285 -6.71 -5.01 9.73
CA TYR A 285 -6.11 -6.24 9.23
C TYR A 285 -4.59 -6.10 9.32
N VAL A 286 -3.91 -7.08 9.92
CA VAL A 286 -2.44 -7.09 10.04
C VAL A 286 -1.86 -8.32 9.36
N SER A 287 -1.02 -8.11 8.34
CA SER A 287 -0.17 -9.17 7.77
C SER A 287 1.27 -8.70 7.77
N CYS A 288 2.02 -9.18 8.76
CA CYS A 288 3.42 -8.87 8.98
C CYS A 288 4.10 -10.07 9.67
N GLY A 289 5.43 -10.06 9.62
CA GLY A 289 6.30 -11.13 10.11
C GLY A 289 7.22 -11.68 9.03
N HIS A 290 7.02 -11.31 7.76
CA HIS A 290 7.83 -11.80 6.66
C HIS A 290 9.30 -11.41 6.84
N ASN A 291 9.56 -10.13 7.12
CA ASN A 291 10.92 -9.63 7.36
C ASN A 291 11.53 -10.13 8.67
N ASP A 292 10.72 -10.43 9.69
CA ASP A 292 11.21 -11.02 10.95
C ASP A 292 11.72 -12.44 10.76
N VAL A 293 10.96 -13.25 10.02
CA VAL A 293 11.38 -14.60 9.65
C VAL A 293 12.60 -14.54 8.73
N TYR A 294 12.58 -13.64 7.74
CA TYR A 294 13.73 -13.44 6.85
C TYR A 294 14.99 -13.03 7.62
N ALA A 295 14.86 -12.17 8.64
CA ALA A 295 15.96 -11.76 9.52
C ALA A 295 16.36 -12.82 10.56
N GLY A 296 15.64 -13.96 10.64
CA GLY A 296 15.94 -15.04 11.57
C GLY A 296 15.59 -14.72 13.03
N ARG A 297 14.59 -13.87 13.29
CA ARG A 297 14.13 -13.60 14.65
C ARG A 297 13.53 -14.85 15.30
N SER A 298 13.70 -14.97 16.61
CA SER A 298 13.15 -16.10 17.37
C SER A 298 11.61 -16.08 17.35
N LEU A 299 11.01 -17.27 17.32
CA LEU A 299 9.55 -17.43 17.40
C LEU A 299 8.97 -16.76 18.66
N ALA A 300 9.66 -16.86 19.79
CA ALA A 300 9.23 -16.23 21.04
C ALA A 300 9.16 -14.71 20.94
N SER A 301 10.18 -14.06 20.34
CA SER A 301 10.17 -12.60 20.12
C SER A 301 9.05 -12.18 19.17
N MET A 302 8.84 -12.94 18.08
CA MET A 302 7.76 -12.65 17.12
C MET A 302 6.38 -12.76 17.78
N LYS A 303 6.13 -13.79 18.60
CA LYS A 303 4.86 -13.94 19.34
C LYS A 303 4.62 -12.78 20.31
N ALA A 304 5.66 -12.35 21.04
CA ALA A 304 5.56 -11.23 21.96
C ALA A 304 5.16 -9.92 21.24
N ASP A 305 5.76 -9.64 20.09
CA ASP A 305 5.44 -8.46 19.28
C ASP A 305 4.02 -8.53 18.69
N VAL A 306 3.59 -9.69 18.18
CA VAL A 306 2.21 -9.91 17.72
C VAL A 306 1.20 -9.61 18.84
N ILE A 307 1.48 -10.08 20.06
CA ILE A 307 0.62 -9.81 21.22
C ILE A 307 0.59 -8.31 21.54
N ALA A 308 1.75 -7.64 21.54
CA ALA A 308 1.82 -6.20 21.81
C ALA A 308 1.03 -5.37 20.78
N ILE A 309 1.22 -5.66 19.49
CA ILE A 309 0.48 -5.05 18.37
C ILE A 309 -1.02 -5.24 18.56
N SER A 310 -1.44 -6.49 18.78
CA SER A 310 -2.86 -6.84 18.88
C SER A 310 -3.54 -6.16 20.07
N LYS A 311 -2.88 -6.15 21.23
CA LYS A 311 -3.40 -5.49 22.43
C LYS A 311 -3.65 -4.01 22.19
N ALA A 312 -2.69 -3.32 21.59
CA ALA A 312 -2.78 -1.87 21.44
C ALA A 312 -3.81 -1.44 20.38
N ILE A 313 -4.11 -2.29 19.38
CA ILE A 313 -5.25 -2.10 18.48
C ILE A 313 -6.58 -2.32 19.21
N LEU A 314 -6.72 -3.44 19.92
CA LEU A 314 -7.96 -3.79 20.62
C LEU A 314 -8.29 -2.82 21.77
N LEU A 315 -7.28 -2.30 22.48
CA LEU A 315 -7.44 -1.26 23.50
C LEU A 315 -7.97 0.08 22.94
N LYS A 316 -7.85 0.31 21.63
CA LYS A 316 -8.44 1.47 20.93
C LYS A 316 -9.88 1.19 20.46
N GLY A 317 -10.46 0.05 20.83
CA GLY A 317 -11.82 -0.36 20.44
C GLY A 317 -11.95 -0.75 18.96
N LYS A 318 -10.84 -0.99 18.27
CA LYS A 318 -10.82 -1.38 16.86
C LYS A 318 -10.98 -2.88 16.73
N GLY A 319 -11.66 -3.34 15.67
CA GLY A 319 -11.64 -4.76 15.35
C GLY A 319 -10.26 -5.18 14.84
N LEU A 320 -9.93 -6.47 14.99
CA LEU A 320 -8.63 -7.00 14.60
C LEU A 320 -8.78 -8.32 13.86
N VAL A 321 -8.06 -8.45 12.74
CA VAL A 321 -7.84 -9.71 12.02
C VAL A 321 -6.35 -9.79 11.64
N TRP A 322 -5.79 -11.00 11.68
CA TRP A 322 -4.43 -11.25 11.23
C TRP A 322 -4.41 -12.05 9.93
N GLY A 323 -3.37 -11.83 9.13
CA GLY A 323 -2.95 -12.74 8.06
C GLY A 323 -1.82 -13.67 8.50
N THR A 324 -1.78 -14.87 7.91
CA THR A 324 -0.57 -15.72 7.92
C THR A 324 0.59 -15.06 7.16
N VAL A 325 1.80 -15.59 7.32
CA VAL A 325 3.02 -15.16 6.61
C VAL A 325 3.24 -16.08 5.41
N LEU A 326 3.35 -15.51 4.21
CA LEU A 326 3.54 -16.24 2.96
C LEU A 326 4.85 -17.06 2.94
N PRO A 327 4.86 -18.21 2.24
CA PRO A 327 6.08 -19.00 2.05
C PRO A 327 7.17 -18.19 1.32
N MET A 328 8.44 -18.54 1.53
CA MET A 328 9.59 -17.84 0.91
C MET A 328 10.46 -18.76 0.03
N PRO A 329 9.91 -19.40 -1.02
CA PRO A 329 10.72 -20.16 -1.95
C PRO A 329 11.48 -19.21 -2.89
N THR A 330 12.74 -19.50 -3.19
CA THR A 330 13.43 -18.99 -4.38
C THR A 330 13.10 -19.88 -5.57
N SER A 331 13.34 -19.41 -6.79
CA SER A 331 13.21 -20.21 -8.00
C SER A 331 14.36 -19.94 -8.98
N SER A 332 14.79 -20.97 -9.71
CA SER A 332 15.74 -20.88 -10.83
C SER A 332 15.07 -20.70 -12.19
N ASP A 333 13.74 -20.85 -12.28
CA ASP A 333 12.97 -20.76 -13.53
C ASP A 333 11.86 -19.71 -13.47
N GLY A 334 11.89 -18.81 -12.49
CA GLY A 334 10.88 -17.79 -12.29
C GLY A 334 9.54 -18.34 -11.79
N TYR A 335 9.52 -19.47 -11.08
CA TYR A 335 8.31 -20.13 -10.55
C TYR A 335 7.43 -20.75 -11.65
N LEU A 336 8.04 -21.24 -12.73
CA LEU A 336 7.32 -22.04 -13.73
C LEU A 336 7.01 -23.44 -13.22
N THR A 337 7.91 -24.01 -12.42
CA THR A 337 7.75 -25.34 -11.84
C THR A 337 8.01 -25.33 -10.35
N VAL A 338 7.46 -26.31 -9.62
CA VAL A 338 7.72 -26.47 -8.19
C VAL A 338 9.11 -27.11 -7.97
N GLN A 339 9.56 -27.95 -8.90
CA GLN A 339 10.83 -28.65 -8.82
C GLN A 339 12.04 -27.71 -8.87
N ASN A 340 11.89 -26.57 -9.56
CA ASN A 340 12.91 -25.52 -9.61
C ASN A 340 12.80 -24.49 -8.48
N GLN A 341 11.92 -24.74 -7.50
CA GLN A 341 11.85 -23.93 -6.29
C GLN A 341 12.70 -24.52 -5.17
N GLN A 342 13.28 -23.64 -4.36
CA GLN A 342 13.96 -24.03 -3.12
C GLN A 342 13.49 -23.16 -1.96
N LYS A 343 13.24 -23.77 -0.81
CA LYS A 343 12.98 -23.03 0.42
C LYS A 343 14.22 -22.19 0.74
N ILE A 344 14.07 -20.88 0.95
CA ILE A 344 15.21 -19.97 1.15
C ILE A 344 16.15 -20.41 2.29
N ASN A 345 15.59 -20.98 3.36
CA ASN A 345 16.31 -21.56 4.49
C ASN A 345 15.33 -22.42 5.31
N GLY A 346 15.69 -23.68 5.60
CA GLY A 346 14.85 -24.59 6.37
C GLY A 346 14.45 -24.07 7.77
N VAL A 347 15.36 -23.43 8.50
CA VAL A 347 15.11 -22.87 9.84
C VAL A 347 14.13 -21.69 9.77
N LYS A 348 14.28 -20.83 8.76
CA LYS A 348 13.37 -19.70 8.54
C LYS A 348 11.97 -20.22 8.19
N GLU A 349 11.90 -21.22 7.33
CA GLU A 349 10.63 -21.83 6.92
C GLU A 349 9.93 -22.53 8.08
N THR A 350 10.66 -23.28 8.93
CA THR A 350 10.10 -23.82 10.18
C THR A 350 9.53 -22.71 11.07
N SER A 351 10.27 -21.61 11.25
CA SER A 351 9.81 -20.49 12.07
C SER A 351 8.54 -19.82 11.52
N ARG A 352 8.41 -19.73 10.19
CA ARG A 352 7.19 -19.26 9.51
C ARG A 352 6.01 -20.19 9.78
N ILE A 353 6.21 -21.50 9.58
CA ILE A 353 5.18 -22.53 9.78
C ILE A 353 4.70 -22.51 11.23
N ASP A 354 5.62 -22.50 12.20
CA ASP A 354 5.28 -22.49 13.62
C ASP A 354 4.54 -21.20 14.04
N LEU A 355 4.93 -20.05 13.47
CA LEU A 355 4.23 -18.79 13.69
C LEU A 355 2.81 -18.83 13.12
N ASN A 356 2.64 -19.34 11.90
CA ASN A 356 1.34 -19.47 11.25
C ASN A 356 0.43 -20.46 11.99
N ALA A 357 0.96 -21.62 12.37
CA ALA A 357 0.24 -22.61 13.17
C ALA A 357 -0.27 -21.99 14.48
N TRP A 358 0.57 -21.24 15.19
CA TRP A 358 0.16 -20.53 16.40
C TRP A 358 -0.89 -19.42 16.16
N LYS A 359 -0.78 -18.67 15.05
CA LYS A 359 -1.79 -17.67 14.66
C LYS A 359 -3.15 -18.30 14.34
N MET A 360 -3.16 -19.52 13.79
CA MET A 360 -4.36 -20.26 13.38
C MET A 360 -4.93 -21.16 14.49
N ASP A 361 -4.15 -21.46 15.54
CA ASP A 361 -4.57 -22.32 16.65
C ASP A 361 -5.76 -21.70 17.41
N ALA A 362 -6.86 -22.46 17.50
CA ALA A 362 -8.08 -22.07 18.20
C ALA A 362 -8.08 -22.47 19.69
N SER A 363 -7.06 -23.19 20.15
CA SER A 363 -6.91 -23.63 21.54
C SER A 363 -6.47 -22.47 22.47
N ALA A 364 -6.38 -22.77 23.77
CA ALA A 364 -5.85 -21.84 24.77
C ALA A 364 -4.39 -21.40 24.49
N ASN A 365 -3.64 -22.18 23.70
CA ASN A 365 -2.26 -21.88 23.33
C ASN A 365 -2.13 -21.02 22.07
N GLY A 366 -3.22 -20.80 21.34
CA GLY A 366 -3.22 -20.01 20.12
C GLY A 366 -3.14 -18.51 20.35
N MET A 367 -2.80 -17.77 19.29
CA MET A 367 -2.63 -16.31 19.33
C MET A 367 -3.86 -15.61 19.92
N ARG A 368 -5.06 -15.95 19.44
CA ARG A 368 -6.29 -15.27 19.86
C ARG A 368 -6.53 -15.41 21.36
N ALA A 369 -6.41 -16.61 21.90
CA ALA A 369 -6.57 -16.86 23.33
C ALA A 369 -5.53 -16.11 24.17
N GLN A 370 -4.26 -16.13 23.75
CA GLN A 370 -3.18 -15.45 24.47
C GLN A 370 -3.32 -13.92 24.47
N VAL A 371 -3.75 -13.33 23.35
CA VAL A 371 -4.02 -11.88 23.28
C VAL A 371 -5.19 -11.49 24.17
N LEU A 372 -6.30 -12.22 24.11
CA LEU A 372 -7.49 -11.94 24.93
C LEU A 372 -7.17 -12.06 26.42
N ALA A 373 -6.39 -13.07 26.82
CA ALA A 373 -5.92 -13.23 28.20
C ALA A 373 -5.01 -12.08 28.67
N ALA A 374 -4.31 -11.41 27.74
CA ALA A 374 -3.41 -10.31 28.04
C ALA A 374 -4.10 -8.93 28.04
N LEU A 375 -5.39 -8.84 27.71
CA LEU A 375 -6.21 -7.63 27.77
C LEU A 375 -6.89 -7.47 29.13
N PRO A 376 -7.25 -6.23 29.53
CA PRO A 376 -8.14 -6.02 30.68
C PRO A 376 -9.46 -6.79 30.50
N PRO A 377 -10.03 -7.43 31.55
CA PRO A 377 -11.22 -8.27 31.42
C PRO A 377 -12.41 -7.60 30.72
N GLY A 378 -12.68 -6.32 31.02
CA GLY A 378 -13.76 -5.57 30.38
C GLY A 378 -13.55 -5.30 28.90
N VAL A 379 -12.29 -5.18 28.44
CA VAL A 379 -11.97 -5.04 27.01
C VAL A 379 -12.03 -6.39 26.33
N ALA A 380 -11.49 -7.44 26.95
CA ALA A 380 -11.48 -8.80 26.41
C ALA A 380 -12.91 -9.31 26.11
N ALA A 381 -13.88 -9.00 26.99
CA ALA A 381 -15.27 -9.43 26.85
C ALA A 381 -16.00 -8.83 25.63
N VAL A 382 -15.54 -7.68 25.13
CA VAL A 382 -16.16 -6.96 23.99
C VAL A 382 -15.21 -6.82 22.79
N ALA A 383 -14.02 -7.41 22.87
CA ALA A 383 -13.00 -7.30 21.84
C ALA A 383 -13.46 -8.02 20.57
N ARG A 384 -13.52 -7.27 19.46
CA ARG A 384 -13.78 -7.82 18.13
C ARG A 384 -12.49 -8.36 17.51
N PHE A 385 -12.15 -9.59 17.87
CA PHE A 385 -10.98 -10.28 17.35
C PHE A 385 -11.38 -11.49 16.52
N GLY A 386 -11.35 -11.33 15.19
CA GLY A 386 -11.68 -12.37 14.23
C GLY A 386 -10.62 -13.44 14.09
N ALA A 387 -10.99 -14.53 13.42
CA ALA A 387 -10.05 -15.61 13.09
C ALA A 387 -8.95 -15.11 12.14
N THR A 388 -7.75 -15.67 12.28
CA THR A 388 -6.66 -15.40 11.33
C THR A 388 -7.08 -15.87 9.93
N ILE A 389 -6.87 -15.01 8.92
CA ILE A 389 -7.06 -15.35 7.51
C ILE A 389 -5.77 -16.02 7.01
N ASP A 390 -5.90 -17.24 6.53
CA ASP A 390 -4.78 -17.95 5.92
C ASP A 390 -4.55 -17.48 4.47
N ILE A 391 -3.76 -16.42 4.32
CA ILE A 391 -3.39 -15.89 3.00
C ILE A 391 -2.47 -16.83 2.20
N CYS A 392 -1.94 -17.88 2.84
CA CYS A 392 -1.12 -18.90 2.17
C CYS A 392 -2.00 -19.94 1.49
N ALA A 393 -3.18 -20.24 2.03
CA ALA A 393 -4.09 -21.29 1.57
C ALA A 393 -4.31 -21.36 0.04
N PRO A 394 -4.46 -20.24 -0.70
CA PRO A 394 -4.78 -20.34 -2.12
C PRO A 394 -3.55 -20.52 -3.03
N ILE A 395 -2.32 -20.41 -2.51
CA ILE A 395 -1.10 -20.51 -3.33
C ILE A 395 -0.02 -21.43 -2.76
N GLU A 396 -0.04 -21.74 -1.46
CA GLU A 396 0.98 -22.54 -0.79
C GLU A 396 0.78 -24.03 -1.09
N CYS A 397 1.83 -24.69 -1.57
CA CYS A 397 1.81 -26.10 -1.91
C CYS A 397 2.99 -26.89 -1.33
N ASP A 398 2.89 -28.22 -1.39
CA ASP A 398 4.01 -29.12 -1.16
C ASP A 398 4.94 -29.21 -2.39
N ILE A 399 5.98 -30.04 -2.31
CA ILE A 399 6.94 -30.26 -3.41
C ILE A 399 6.30 -30.91 -4.65
N ASN A 400 5.13 -31.53 -4.50
CA ASN A 400 4.38 -32.16 -5.60
C ASN A 400 3.39 -31.19 -6.26
N GLY A 401 3.30 -29.94 -5.78
CA GLY A 401 2.36 -28.95 -6.28
C GLY A 401 0.94 -29.12 -5.74
N VAL A 402 0.75 -29.85 -4.64
CA VAL A 402 -0.55 -30.00 -3.97
C VAL A 402 -0.70 -28.93 -2.89
N LEU A 403 -1.80 -28.16 -2.95
CA LEU A 403 -2.10 -27.13 -1.93
C LEU A 403 -2.07 -27.74 -0.53
N THR A 404 -1.17 -27.22 0.32
CA THR A 404 -0.85 -27.82 1.61
C THR A 404 -0.45 -26.72 2.60
N VAL A 405 -1.12 -26.67 3.75
CA VAL A 405 -0.76 -25.76 4.84
C VAL A 405 0.66 -26.08 5.31
N GLY A 406 1.55 -25.10 5.28
CA GLY A 406 2.95 -25.28 5.67
C GLY A 406 3.80 -26.07 4.67
N GLY A 407 3.37 -26.21 3.41
CA GLY A 407 4.15 -26.85 2.35
C GLY A 407 5.47 -26.12 2.06
N GLY A 408 5.48 -24.78 2.17
CA GLY A 408 6.65 -23.92 1.99
C GLY A 408 7.10 -23.72 0.53
N TYR A 409 6.28 -24.16 -0.43
CA TYR A 409 6.42 -23.85 -1.86
C TYR A 409 5.21 -23.06 -2.34
N VAL A 410 5.28 -22.55 -3.56
CA VAL A 410 4.13 -21.90 -4.20
C VAL A 410 3.74 -22.64 -5.46
N LEU A 411 2.45 -22.62 -5.78
CA LEU A 411 1.94 -23.20 -7.02
C LEU A 411 2.70 -22.66 -8.23
N PRO A 412 2.96 -23.51 -9.24
CA PRO A 412 3.62 -23.09 -10.47
C PRO A 412 2.77 -22.06 -11.21
N SER A 413 3.40 -21.30 -12.11
CA SER A 413 2.73 -20.31 -12.96
C SER A 413 1.57 -20.95 -13.74
N PRO A 414 0.32 -20.50 -13.56
CA PRO A 414 -0.80 -21.01 -14.33
C PRO A 414 -0.66 -20.66 -15.80
N GLY A 415 -1.05 -21.57 -16.69
CA GLY A 415 -1.05 -21.33 -18.14
C GLY A 415 0.31 -21.47 -18.83
N GLY A 416 1.40 -21.70 -18.09
CA GLY A 416 2.73 -21.94 -18.66
C GLY A 416 3.33 -20.73 -19.37
N ILE A 417 4.05 -20.98 -20.47
CA ILE A 417 4.72 -19.96 -21.27
C ILE A 417 3.71 -19.32 -22.24
N LEU A 418 3.49 -18.01 -22.08
CA LEU A 418 2.56 -17.22 -22.91
C LEU A 418 3.21 -16.67 -24.18
N ALA A 419 4.51 -16.33 -24.09
CA ALA A 419 5.32 -15.88 -25.22
C ALA A 419 6.80 -16.12 -24.92
N THR A 420 7.64 -16.06 -25.95
CA THR A 420 9.10 -16.04 -25.84
C THR A 420 9.65 -14.89 -26.67
N GLY A 421 10.88 -14.47 -26.38
CA GLY A 421 11.55 -13.43 -27.15
C GLY A 421 13.02 -13.28 -26.81
N THR A 422 13.65 -12.30 -27.46
CA THR A 422 15.06 -11.97 -27.29
C THR A 422 15.21 -10.47 -27.21
N LEU A 423 15.88 -9.98 -26.17
CA LEU A 423 16.07 -8.54 -25.98
C LEU A 423 16.89 -7.94 -27.14
N THR A 424 16.33 -6.94 -27.79
CA THR A 424 16.98 -6.13 -28.82
C THR A 424 17.65 -4.88 -28.23
N SER A 425 17.18 -4.38 -27.09
CA SER A 425 17.81 -3.30 -26.34
C SER A 425 17.58 -3.44 -24.84
N VAL A 426 18.51 -2.94 -24.04
CA VAL A 426 18.40 -2.80 -22.58
C VAL A 426 18.84 -1.40 -22.21
N ASN A 427 17.94 -0.61 -21.61
CA ASN A 427 18.30 0.71 -21.10
C ASN A 427 18.80 0.58 -19.65
N ASP A 428 18.05 -0.16 -18.83
CA ASP A 428 18.36 -0.44 -17.43
C ASP A 428 17.58 -1.68 -16.95
N ARG A 429 17.55 -1.92 -15.64
CA ARG A 429 16.77 -3.01 -15.02
C ARG A 429 15.25 -2.80 -15.05
N TYR A 430 14.76 -1.62 -15.44
CA TYR A 430 13.35 -1.25 -15.44
C TYR A 430 12.77 -1.22 -16.85
N THR A 431 13.60 -1.02 -17.86
CA THR A 431 13.19 -0.81 -19.25
C THR A 431 14.06 -1.62 -20.21
N VAL A 432 13.42 -2.56 -20.90
CA VAL A 432 14.02 -3.44 -21.93
C VAL A 432 13.15 -3.44 -23.18
N ALA A 433 13.64 -3.89 -24.33
CA ALA A 433 12.80 -3.98 -25.53
C ALA A 433 13.09 -5.21 -26.38
N ASP A 434 12.03 -5.76 -26.97
CA ASP A 434 12.08 -6.71 -28.08
C ASP A 434 11.34 -6.12 -29.28
N ASN A 435 12.08 -5.41 -30.12
CA ASN A 435 11.56 -4.74 -31.31
C ASN A 435 11.10 -5.74 -32.39
N ALA A 436 11.50 -7.01 -32.31
CA ALA A 436 11.12 -8.04 -33.26
C ALA A 436 9.80 -8.75 -32.86
N SER A 437 9.38 -8.61 -31.61
CA SER A 437 8.18 -9.28 -31.06
C SER A 437 6.87 -8.93 -31.75
N GLY A 438 6.75 -7.71 -32.33
CA GLY A 438 5.53 -7.23 -32.95
C GLY A 438 4.33 -7.12 -32.01
N TRP A 439 4.55 -7.08 -30.69
CA TRP A 439 3.47 -7.05 -29.71
C TRP A 439 2.62 -5.79 -29.79
N ALA A 440 1.31 -5.96 -29.58
CA ALA A 440 0.41 -4.84 -29.45
C ALA A 440 0.67 -4.08 -28.13
N ILE A 441 0.37 -2.78 -28.13
CA ILE A 441 0.47 -1.94 -26.93
C ILE A 441 -0.33 -2.60 -25.79
N ASN A 442 0.32 -2.78 -24.66
CA ASN A 442 -0.20 -3.40 -23.44
C ASN A 442 -0.67 -4.86 -23.55
N GLN A 443 -0.30 -5.60 -24.60
CA GLN A 443 -0.70 -7.01 -24.77
C GLN A 443 -0.38 -7.89 -23.54
N TRP A 444 0.75 -7.63 -22.87
CA TRP A 444 1.23 -8.40 -21.71
C TRP A 444 1.24 -7.61 -20.40
N LYS A 445 0.50 -6.50 -20.35
CA LYS A 445 0.37 -5.71 -19.13
C LYS A 445 -0.22 -6.58 -18.02
N GLY A 446 0.42 -6.58 -16.85
CA GLY A 446 0.01 -7.42 -15.72
C GLY A 446 0.57 -8.82 -15.69
N LYS A 447 1.44 -9.17 -16.64
CA LYS A 447 2.21 -10.42 -16.64
C LYS A 447 3.63 -10.17 -16.12
N SER A 448 4.48 -11.18 -16.20
CA SER A 448 5.92 -11.05 -15.93
C SER A 448 6.73 -11.60 -17.09
N ILE A 449 7.94 -11.06 -17.31
CA ILE A 449 8.97 -11.77 -18.05
C ILE A 449 9.88 -12.53 -17.08
N CYS A 450 10.27 -13.74 -17.44
CA CYS A 450 11.36 -14.48 -16.80
C CYS A 450 12.49 -14.64 -17.82
N PHE A 451 13.70 -14.21 -17.48
CA PHE A 451 14.84 -14.37 -18.37
C PHE A 451 15.33 -15.82 -18.37
N THR A 452 15.57 -16.37 -19.55
CA THR A 452 16.00 -17.77 -19.73
C THR A 452 17.48 -17.90 -20.09
N SER A 453 18.18 -16.77 -20.26
CA SER A 453 19.63 -16.73 -20.46
C SER A 453 20.25 -15.44 -19.93
N GLY A 454 21.58 -15.42 -19.85
CA GLY A 454 22.35 -14.23 -19.48
C GLY A 454 22.41 -13.94 -17.98
N PRO A 455 22.87 -12.73 -17.60
CA PRO A 455 23.08 -12.36 -16.19
C PRO A 455 21.81 -12.42 -15.33
N ALA A 456 20.64 -12.21 -15.95
CA ALA A 456 19.34 -12.19 -15.27
C ALA A 456 18.59 -13.54 -15.30
N ILE A 457 19.23 -14.64 -15.70
CA ILE A 457 18.58 -15.95 -15.81
C ILE A 457 17.80 -16.35 -14.55
N GLY A 458 16.56 -16.81 -14.74
CA GLY A 458 15.63 -17.20 -13.67
C GLY A 458 15.01 -16.03 -12.91
N LYS A 459 15.35 -14.78 -13.27
CA LYS A 459 14.80 -13.59 -12.61
C LYS A 459 13.57 -13.09 -13.35
N ASN A 460 12.60 -12.66 -12.56
CA ASN A 460 11.37 -12.09 -13.05
C ASN A 460 11.47 -10.56 -13.16
N MET A 461 10.76 -10.00 -14.11
CA MET A 461 10.46 -8.57 -14.20
C MET A 461 8.95 -8.41 -14.47
N PRO A 462 8.17 -7.87 -13.51
CA PRO A 462 6.73 -7.67 -13.69
C PRO A 462 6.47 -6.57 -14.73
N LEU A 463 5.60 -6.84 -15.69
CA LEU A 463 5.32 -5.99 -16.85
C LEU A 463 4.24 -4.96 -16.56
N ARG A 464 4.66 -3.71 -16.38
CA ARG A 464 3.77 -2.56 -16.24
C ARG A 464 3.11 -2.16 -17.56
N GLU A 465 3.92 -2.07 -18.60
CA GLU A 465 3.53 -1.50 -19.88
C GLU A 465 4.33 -2.17 -20.99
N VAL A 466 3.67 -2.38 -22.12
CA VAL A 466 4.29 -2.72 -23.39
C VAL A 466 3.95 -1.59 -24.34
N ALA A 467 4.93 -0.78 -24.71
CA ALA A 467 4.74 0.34 -25.62
C ALA A 467 4.96 -0.09 -27.08
N ALA A 468 4.68 0.82 -28.01
CA ALA A 468 4.95 0.61 -29.43
C ALA A 468 6.43 0.24 -29.65
N GLY A 469 6.68 -0.69 -30.58
CA GLY A 469 8.02 -1.23 -30.81
C GLY A 469 8.49 -2.23 -29.76
N GLY A 470 7.63 -2.77 -28.91
CA GLY A 470 8.00 -3.86 -27.99
C GLY A 470 8.84 -3.42 -26.78
N VAL A 471 8.84 -2.12 -26.46
CA VAL A 471 9.45 -1.61 -25.23
C VAL A 471 8.62 -2.05 -24.03
N MET A 472 9.25 -2.77 -23.11
CA MET A 472 8.68 -3.28 -21.87
C MET A 472 9.19 -2.47 -20.69
N SER A 473 8.30 -2.09 -19.78
CA SER A 473 8.69 -1.40 -18.54
C SER A 473 8.15 -2.07 -17.28
N SER A 474 8.80 -1.79 -16.15
CA SER A 474 8.46 -2.29 -14.82
C SER A 474 8.59 -1.20 -13.75
N TYR A 475 7.76 -1.25 -12.71
CA TYR A 475 7.92 -0.40 -11.51
C TYR A 475 9.03 -0.91 -10.59
N ASP A 476 9.09 -2.22 -10.41
CA ASP A 476 10.03 -2.88 -9.49
C ASP A 476 11.35 -3.26 -10.19
N GLY A 477 11.32 -3.38 -11.52
CA GLY A 477 12.45 -3.79 -12.34
C GLY A 477 12.67 -5.30 -12.28
N VAL A 478 13.82 -5.74 -12.78
CA VAL A 478 14.26 -7.14 -12.64
C VAL A 478 14.56 -7.43 -11.16
N ALA A 479 14.07 -8.58 -10.68
CA ALA A 479 14.33 -9.07 -9.34
C ALA A 479 15.84 -9.08 -9.00
N ASP A 480 16.15 -8.88 -7.71
CA ASP A 480 17.52 -8.71 -7.18
C ASP A 480 18.31 -7.54 -7.78
N GLY A 481 17.66 -6.68 -8.56
CA GLY A 481 18.27 -5.47 -9.11
C GLY A 481 19.26 -5.71 -10.26
N ILE A 482 19.25 -6.92 -10.84
CA ILE A 482 20.16 -7.32 -11.91
C ILE A 482 19.78 -6.64 -13.23
N VAL A 483 20.77 -6.13 -13.97
CA VAL A 483 20.54 -5.56 -15.31
C VAL A 483 20.72 -6.68 -16.36
N PRO A 484 19.72 -6.95 -17.20
CA PRO A 484 19.85 -7.93 -18.29
C PRO A 484 20.75 -7.36 -19.41
N ALA A 485 21.06 -8.17 -20.41
CA ALA A 485 21.87 -7.77 -21.56
C ALA A 485 21.10 -7.94 -22.87
N VAL A 486 21.46 -7.14 -23.88
CA VAL A 486 21.01 -7.35 -25.26
C VAL A 486 21.34 -8.78 -25.71
N GLY A 487 20.41 -9.44 -26.39
CA GLY A 487 20.50 -10.83 -26.79
C GLY A 487 20.05 -11.84 -25.73
N ASN A 488 19.72 -11.40 -24.50
CA ASN A 488 19.12 -12.32 -23.53
C ASN A 488 17.74 -12.77 -23.99
N THR A 489 17.51 -14.07 -23.89
CA THR A 489 16.22 -14.70 -24.14
C THR A 489 15.34 -14.61 -22.91
N TYR A 490 14.03 -14.56 -23.13
CA TYR A 490 13.05 -14.51 -22.06
C TYR A 490 11.77 -15.27 -22.45
N ILE A 491 10.94 -15.51 -21.44
CA ILE A 491 9.55 -15.95 -21.59
C ILE A 491 8.62 -14.92 -20.95
N VAL A 492 7.37 -14.83 -21.42
CA VAL A 492 6.26 -14.15 -20.72
C VAL A 492 5.41 -15.21 -20.04
N HIS A 493 5.03 -14.99 -18.79
CA HIS A 493 4.19 -15.89 -17.99
C HIS A 493 3.48 -15.12 -16.86
N ASP A 494 2.70 -15.81 -16.04
CA ASP A 494 1.85 -15.19 -15.01
C ASP A 494 2.07 -15.79 -13.62
N PRO A 495 3.21 -15.53 -12.96
CA PRO A 495 3.60 -16.32 -11.82
C PRO A 495 2.86 -15.95 -10.52
N HIS A 496 2.68 -16.94 -9.64
CA HIS A 496 2.15 -16.71 -8.30
C HIS A 496 3.13 -15.92 -7.41
N HIS A 497 4.44 -16.10 -7.57
CA HIS A 497 5.51 -15.35 -6.93
C HIS A 497 6.44 -14.77 -7.99
N TRP A 498 7.01 -13.60 -7.77
CA TRP A 498 8.03 -13.06 -8.69
C TRP A 498 9.43 -13.13 -8.10
N ASP A 499 9.57 -13.09 -6.77
CA ASP A 499 10.81 -13.30 -6.03
C ASP A 499 10.56 -14.11 -4.75
N ALA A 500 11.60 -14.20 -3.91
CA ALA A 500 11.56 -15.01 -2.69
C ALA A 500 10.61 -14.47 -1.62
N GLN A 501 10.13 -13.23 -1.73
CA GLN A 501 9.41 -12.56 -0.65
C GLN A 501 7.98 -12.19 -1.02
N HIS A 502 7.72 -11.97 -2.30
CA HIS A 502 6.53 -11.27 -2.73
C HIS A 502 5.74 -12.09 -3.77
N PRO A 503 4.41 -12.04 -3.68
CA PRO A 503 3.54 -12.50 -4.76
C PRO A 503 3.83 -11.79 -6.08
N GLY A 504 3.72 -12.54 -7.17
CA GLY A 504 3.60 -11.99 -8.52
C GLY A 504 2.19 -11.47 -8.77
N PRO A 505 1.94 -10.91 -9.97
CA PRO A 505 0.62 -10.36 -10.33
C PRO A 505 -0.54 -11.33 -10.08
N LYS A 506 -0.41 -12.59 -10.52
CA LYS A 506 -1.46 -13.60 -10.30
C LYS A 506 -1.62 -13.99 -8.84
N GLY A 507 -0.51 -14.05 -8.10
CA GLY A 507 -0.53 -14.33 -6.66
C GLY A 507 -1.37 -13.31 -5.90
N TYR A 508 -1.18 -12.01 -6.15
CA TYR A 508 -2.00 -10.99 -5.50
C TYR A 508 -3.47 -11.05 -5.87
N GLU A 509 -3.82 -11.39 -7.11
CA GLU A 509 -5.22 -11.55 -7.54
C GLU A 509 -5.89 -12.68 -6.76
N ILE A 510 -5.26 -13.86 -6.71
CA ILE A 510 -5.80 -15.06 -6.06
C ILE A 510 -5.86 -14.87 -4.54
N ILE A 511 -4.81 -14.34 -3.92
CA ILE A 511 -4.81 -14.02 -2.48
C ILE A 511 -5.88 -12.97 -2.19
N GLY A 512 -6.02 -11.95 -3.04
CA GLY A 512 -7.01 -10.89 -2.88
C GLY A 512 -8.43 -11.44 -2.89
N ALA A 513 -8.76 -12.33 -3.83
CA ALA A 513 -10.05 -13.01 -3.87
C ALA A 513 -10.32 -13.84 -2.60
N HIS A 514 -9.32 -14.58 -2.10
CA HIS A 514 -9.43 -15.32 -0.85
C HIS A 514 -9.68 -14.40 0.35
N VAL A 515 -8.90 -13.32 0.45
CA VAL A 515 -9.03 -12.33 1.53
C VAL A 515 -10.38 -11.62 1.48
N ALA A 516 -10.89 -11.25 0.29
CA ALA A 516 -12.19 -10.63 0.13
C ALA A 516 -13.30 -11.49 0.76
N GLN A 517 -13.35 -12.78 0.42
CA GLN A 517 -14.36 -13.70 0.94
C GLN A 517 -14.32 -13.81 2.48
N ARG A 518 -13.13 -13.90 3.07
CA ARG A 518 -12.97 -14.05 4.52
C ARG A 518 -13.19 -12.75 5.27
N LEU A 519 -12.71 -11.63 4.72
CA LEU A 519 -12.81 -10.32 5.33
C LEU A 519 -14.24 -9.78 5.30
N ALA A 520 -15.02 -10.07 4.25
CA ALA A 520 -16.43 -9.69 4.18
C ALA A 520 -17.21 -10.17 5.41
N LEU A 521 -17.03 -11.45 5.79
CA LEU A 521 -17.67 -12.02 6.97
C LEU A 521 -17.36 -11.22 8.25
N PHE A 522 -16.07 -10.91 8.46
CA PHE A 522 -15.64 -10.14 9.63
C PHE A 522 -16.18 -8.70 9.65
N LEU A 523 -16.17 -8.03 8.49
CA LEU A 523 -16.68 -6.67 8.37
C LEU A 523 -18.20 -6.62 8.57
N ASP A 524 -18.95 -7.61 8.10
CA ASP A 524 -20.41 -7.58 8.15
C ASP A 524 -20.97 -8.03 9.51
N THR A 525 -20.33 -9.02 10.14
CA THR A 525 -20.82 -9.60 11.39
C THR A 525 -20.16 -8.99 12.63
N GLY A 526 -18.99 -8.40 12.44
CA GLY A 526 -18.15 -7.95 13.53
C GLY A 526 -17.47 -9.05 14.33
N ALA A 527 -17.58 -10.33 13.94
CA ALA A 527 -17.03 -11.49 14.65
C ALA A 527 -15.95 -12.22 13.85
#